data_AF-A0AAW6BCQ7-F1
#
_entry.id   AF-A0AAW6BCQ7-F1
#
_cell.length_a   1.000
_cell.length_b   1.000
_cell.length_c   1.000
_cell.angle_alpha   90.00
_cell.angle_beta   90.00
_cell.angle_gamma   90.00
#
_symmetry.space_group_name_H-M   'P 1'
#
loop_
_entity.id
_entity.type
_entity.pdbx_description
1 polymer ?
#
loop_
_entity_poly.entity_id
_entity_poly.type
_entity_poly.pdbx_seq_one_letter_code
_entity_poly.pdbx_strand_id
1 'polypeptide(L)'
;MAFENNIWWTRKARIQAEKRLLSNAFQSQLILFWYSFFGVAISIYYLKFSDNSDLAGVTWVIYSVLSLCMSGFITGLSFKERAGLIKECYETLNSLYQKAKKPNADIEKIAVEYEQVMGLCENHTDFDYYQALCIEHVISTKTLNSETGYKKDLDRNPTWYHWLNFIWGRIRRCLMLTFLYSLPILIFIVLQEFS
;
A
#
# COMPACT_ATOMS: atom_id res chain seq x y z
N MET A 1 -0.72 -22.62 -21.11
CA MET A 1 0.30 -22.76 -20.04
C MET A 1 1.12 -21.48 -19.81
N ALA A 2 2.04 -21.04 -20.67
CA ALA A 2 2.86 -19.84 -20.38
C ALA A 2 2.04 -18.53 -20.26
N PHE A 3 1.05 -18.35 -21.15
CA PHE A 3 0.20 -17.15 -21.15
C PHE A 3 -0.74 -17.08 -19.93
N GLU A 4 -1.34 -18.21 -19.53
CA GLU A 4 -2.14 -18.29 -18.30
C GLU A 4 -1.35 -17.95 -17.04
N ASN A 5 -0.10 -18.42 -16.96
CA ASN A 5 0.78 -18.11 -15.83
C ASN A 5 1.08 -16.61 -15.75
N ASN A 6 1.29 -15.94 -16.89
CA ASN A 6 1.46 -14.49 -16.93
C ASN A 6 0.21 -13.76 -16.41
N ILE A 7 -0.99 -14.13 -16.87
CA ILE A 7 -2.26 -13.56 -16.38
C ILE A 7 -2.37 -13.77 -14.86
N TRP A 8 -2.04 -14.97 -14.37
CA TRP A 8 -2.11 -15.29 -12.95
C TRP A 8 -1.15 -14.43 -12.11
N TRP A 9 0.11 -14.26 -12.55
CA TRP A 9 1.09 -13.41 -11.86
C TRP A 9 0.69 -11.94 -11.85
N THR A 10 0.23 -11.40 -12.98
CA THR A 10 -0.28 -10.04 -13.07
C THR A 10 -1.44 -9.83 -12.10
N ARG A 11 -2.39 -10.78 -12.06
CA ARG A 11 -3.51 -10.76 -11.10
C ARG A 11 -3.00 -10.74 -9.67
N LYS A 12 -2.07 -11.61 -9.31
CA LYS A 12 -1.52 -11.69 -7.94
C LYS A 12 -0.80 -10.42 -7.53
N ALA A 13 -0.05 -9.81 -8.44
CA ALA A 13 0.64 -8.56 -8.17
C ALA A 13 -0.33 -7.37 -8.00
N ARG A 14 -1.40 -7.31 -8.81
CA ARG A 14 -2.49 -6.33 -8.66
C ARG A 14 -3.22 -6.46 -7.33
N ILE A 15 -3.45 -7.68 -6.84
CA ILE A 15 -4.01 -7.91 -5.49
C ILE A 15 -3.10 -7.31 -4.39
N GLN A 16 -1.77 -7.41 -4.52
CA GLN A 16 -0.87 -6.80 -3.55
C GLN A 16 -0.86 -5.26 -3.66
N ALA A 17 -0.96 -4.72 -4.88
CA ALA A 17 -1.09 -3.28 -5.09
C ALA A 17 -2.37 -2.70 -4.46
N GLU A 18 -3.51 -3.39 -4.59
CA GLU A 18 -4.77 -3.02 -3.92
C GLU A 18 -4.60 -3.01 -2.39
N LYS A 19 -4.07 -4.09 -1.81
CA LYS A 19 -3.82 -4.17 -0.36
C LYS A 19 -2.91 -3.04 0.13
N ARG A 20 -1.91 -2.66 -0.66
CA ARG A 20 -1.02 -1.54 -0.36
C ARG A 20 -1.79 -0.22 -0.35
N LEU A 21 -2.61 0.05 -1.38
CA LEU A 21 -3.43 1.27 -1.45
C LEU A 21 -4.43 1.37 -0.29
N LEU A 22 -5.14 0.28 0.02
CA LEU A 22 -6.07 0.23 1.16
C LEU A 22 -5.36 0.45 2.49
N SER A 23 -4.19 -0.18 2.66
CA SER A 23 -3.39 -0.01 3.85
C SER A 23 -2.86 1.42 3.98
N ASN A 24 -2.48 2.07 2.88
CA ASN A 24 -2.10 3.49 2.89
C ASN A 24 -3.28 4.38 3.25
N ALA A 25 -4.47 4.13 2.67
CA ALA A 25 -5.69 4.87 3.01
C ALA A 25 -5.99 4.81 4.51
N PHE A 26 -5.94 3.61 5.10
CA PHE A 26 -6.16 3.41 6.52
C PHE A 26 -5.11 4.15 7.37
N GLN A 27 -3.83 4.01 7.04
CA GLN A 27 -2.74 4.66 7.79
C GLN A 27 -2.83 6.19 7.70
N SER A 28 -3.15 6.75 6.53
CA SER A 28 -3.34 8.20 6.37
C SER A 28 -4.50 8.73 7.21
N GLN A 29 -5.62 8.01 7.27
CA GLN A 29 -6.76 8.38 8.12
C GLN A 29 -6.40 8.31 9.61
N LEU A 30 -5.68 7.25 10.02
CA LEU A 30 -5.26 7.08 11.41
C LEU A 30 -4.24 8.14 11.84
N ILE A 31 -3.29 8.50 10.97
CA ILE A 31 -2.34 9.61 11.22
C ILE A 31 -3.09 10.94 11.35
N LEU A 32 -4.04 11.24 10.46
CA LEU A 32 -4.79 12.49 10.55
C LEU A 32 -5.59 12.59 11.87
N PHE A 33 -6.21 11.47 12.27
CA PHE A 33 -6.88 11.37 13.56
C PHE A 33 -5.91 11.56 14.73
N TRP A 34 -4.75 10.89 14.69
CA TRP A 34 -3.71 11.01 15.71
C TRP A 34 -3.22 12.45 15.87
N TYR A 35 -2.95 13.13 14.76
CA TYR A 35 -2.52 14.51 14.77
C TYR A 35 -3.62 15.40 15.34
N SER A 36 -4.85 15.26 14.88
CA SER A 36 -6.00 16.03 15.40
C SER A 36 -6.17 15.85 16.91
N PHE A 37 -6.01 14.63 17.43
CA PHE A 37 -6.06 14.34 18.87
C PHE A 37 -4.96 15.07 19.64
N PHE A 38 -3.71 15.01 19.18
CA PHE A 38 -2.59 15.75 19.80
C PHE A 38 -2.79 17.25 19.72
N GLY A 39 -3.29 17.77 18.59
CA GLY A 39 -3.60 19.18 18.44
C GLY A 39 -4.55 19.69 19.52
N VAL A 40 -5.64 18.96 19.77
CA VAL A 40 -6.59 19.32 20.84
C VAL A 40 -5.97 19.17 22.23
N ALA A 41 -5.25 18.08 22.49
CA ALA A 41 -4.64 17.83 23.80
C ALA A 41 -3.62 18.92 24.19
N ILE A 42 -2.75 19.30 23.26
CA ILE A 42 -1.74 20.33 23.49
C ILE A 42 -2.42 21.73 23.56
N SER A 43 -3.50 21.97 22.80
CA SER A 43 -4.29 23.22 22.92
C SER A 43 -4.84 23.42 24.34
N ILE A 44 -5.40 22.35 24.93
CA ILE A 44 -5.91 22.37 26.31
C ILE A 44 -4.76 22.57 27.31
N TYR A 45 -3.60 21.94 27.07
CA TYR A 45 -2.42 22.10 27.92
C TYR A 45 -1.96 23.56 27.96
N TYR A 46 -1.78 24.20 26.80
CA TYR A 46 -1.35 25.61 26.74
C TYR A 46 -2.39 26.57 27.33
N LEU A 47 -3.69 26.29 27.17
CA LEU A 47 -4.75 27.11 27.78
C LEU A 47 -4.65 27.15 29.31
N LYS A 48 -4.18 26.06 29.94
CA LYS A 48 -4.10 25.95 31.40
C LYS A 48 -2.78 26.44 31.98
N PHE A 49 -1.68 26.35 31.22
CA PHE A 49 -0.32 26.52 31.75
C PHE A 49 0.51 27.65 31.12
N SER A 50 -0.03 28.45 30.19
CA SER A 50 0.72 29.52 29.52
C SER A 50 0.27 30.92 29.93
N ASP A 51 1.22 31.74 30.40
CA ASP A 51 1.05 33.18 30.69
C ASP A 51 1.28 34.08 29.45
N ASN A 52 1.81 33.54 28.33
CA ASN A 52 2.12 34.28 27.09
C ASN A 52 1.23 33.80 25.93
N SER A 53 0.01 34.32 25.87
CA SER A 53 -1.09 33.86 24.99
C SER A 53 -0.87 34.06 23.49
N ASP A 54 -0.07 35.05 23.07
CA ASP A 54 -0.09 35.52 21.69
C ASP A 54 0.66 34.60 20.72
N LEU A 55 1.83 34.09 21.10
CA LEU A 55 2.61 33.15 20.29
C LEU A 55 1.95 31.77 20.21
N ALA A 56 1.30 31.34 21.30
CA ALA A 56 0.55 30.10 21.34
C ALA A 56 -0.66 30.16 20.38
N GLY A 57 -1.41 31.27 20.39
CA GLY A 57 -2.56 31.46 19.51
C GLY A 57 -2.22 31.39 18.02
N VAL A 58 -1.15 32.09 17.59
CA VAL A 58 -0.70 32.07 16.18
C VAL A 58 -0.26 30.66 15.75
N THR A 59 0.47 29.95 16.61
CA THR A 59 0.94 28.58 16.33
C THR A 59 -0.23 27.61 16.15
N TRP A 60 -1.27 27.74 16.97
CA TRP A 60 -2.48 26.92 16.86
C TRP A 60 -3.26 27.16 15.57
N VAL A 61 -3.39 28.42 15.15
CA VAL A 61 -4.04 28.76 13.87
C VAL A 61 -3.28 28.13 12.70
N ILE A 62 -1.95 28.25 12.69
CA ILE A 62 -1.10 27.63 11.64
C ILE A 62 -1.30 26.11 11.64
N TYR A 63 -1.30 25.48 12.81
CA TYR A 63 -1.52 24.04 12.94
C TYR A 63 -2.88 23.60 12.37
N SER A 64 -3.96 24.32 12.70
CA SER A 64 -5.30 24.04 12.18
C SER A 64 -5.39 24.17 10.66
N VAL A 65 -4.78 25.21 10.08
CA VAL A 65 -4.76 25.40 8.62
C VAL A 65 -3.95 24.30 7.92
N LEU A 66 -2.77 23.94 8.44
CA LEU A 66 -1.95 22.87 7.89
C LEU A 66 -2.66 21.50 7.97
N SER A 67 -3.29 21.21 9.10
CA SER A 67 -4.07 19.98 9.29
C SER A 67 -5.25 19.89 8.30
N LEU A 68 -5.95 21.01 8.09
CA LEU A 68 -7.03 21.10 7.11
C LEU A 68 -6.52 20.85 5.68
N CYS A 69 -5.43 21.50 5.28
CA CYS A 69 -4.80 21.27 3.97
C CYS A 69 -4.39 19.81 3.77
N MET A 70 -3.78 19.19 4.79
CA MET A 70 -3.41 17.77 4.76
C MET A 70 -4.63 16.85 4.65
N SER A 71 -5.71 17.14 5.38
CA SER A 71 -6.97 16.38 5.27
C SER A 71 -7.56 16.43 3.86
N GLY A 72 -7.58 17.62 3.27
CA GLY A 72 -8.04 17.82 1.88
C GLY A 72 -7.16 17.07 0.89
N PHE A 73 -5.83 17.17 1.03
CA PHE A 73 -4.88 16.48 0.18
C PHE A 73 -5.01 14.96 0.25
N ILE A 74 -5.13 14.38 1.46
CA ILE A 74 -5.31 12.93 1.65
C ILE A 74 -6.61 12.45 0.99
N THR A 75 -7.69 13.23 1.11
CA THR A 75 -8.96 12.92 0.46
C THR A 75 -8.82 12.97 -1.06
N GLY A 76 -8.11 13.96 -1.60
CA GLY A 76 -7.85 14.13 -3.03
C GLY A 76 -6.99 13.04 -3.66
N LEU A 77 -6.18 12.30 -2.88
CA LEU A 77 -5.39 11.16 -3.38
C LEU A 77 -6.24 9.92 -3.73
N SER A 78 -7.53 9.94 -3.36
CA SER A 78 -8.56 8.95 -3.73
C SER A 78 -8.12 7.49 -3.65
N PHE A 79 -7.34 7.15 -2.62
CA PHE A 79 -6.75 5.81 -2.46
C PHE A 79 -7.77 4.68 -2.50
N LYS A 80 -8.98 4.90 -1.98
CA LYS A 80 -10.08 3.93 -2.00
C LYS A 80 -10.66 3.72 -3.39
N GLU A 81 -10.81 4.79 -4.17
CA GLU A 81 -11.31 4.73 -5.55
C GLU A 81 -10.31 4.01 -6.44
N ARG A 82 -9.01 4.37 -6.34
CA ARG A 82 -7.93 3.69 -7.05
C ARG A 82 -7.83 2.20 -6.68
N ALA A 83 -8.00 1.86 -5.39
CA ALA A 83 -8.06 0.46 -4.97
C ALA A 83 -9.27 -0.27 -5.59
N GLY A 84 -10.42 0.38 -5.66
CA GLY A 84 -11.62 -0.14 -6.33
C GLY A 84 -11.39 -0.46 -7.80
N LEU A 85 -10.75 0.46 -8.54
CA LEU A 85 -10.40 0.22 -9.95
C LEU A 85 -9.45 -0.96 -10.13
N ILE A 86 -8.41 -1.07 -9.29
CA ILE A 86 -7.49 -2.22 -9.33
C ILE A 86 -8.23 -3.53 -9.01
N LYS A 87 -9.22 -3.46 -8.11
CA LYS A 87 -10.06 -4.61 -7.75
C LYS A 87 -10.88 -5.14 -8.91
N GLU A 88 -11.64 -4.27 -9.57
CA GLU A 88 -12.39 -4.64 -10.77
C GLU A 88 -11.45 -5.22 -11.83
N CYS A 89 -10.27 -4.63 -11.98
CA CYS A 89 -9.25 -5.05 -12.93
C CYS A 89 -8.71 -6.46 -12.67
N TYR A 90 -8.43 -6.86 -11.42
CA TYR A 90 -7.96 -8.22 -11.15
C TYR A 90 -9.11 -9.25 -11.17
N GLU A 91 -10.36 -8.82 -10.93
CA GLU A 91 -11.55 -9.68 -11.04
C GLU A 91 -11.85 -10.00 -12.51
N THR A 92 -11.74 -9.02 -13.40
CA THR A 92 -11.81 -9.25 -14.86
C THR A 92 -10.67 -10.13 -15.33
N LEU A 93 -9.43 -9.93 -14.86
CA LEU A 93 -8.31 -10.83 -15.14
C LEU A 93 -8.58 -12.27 -14.67
N ASN A 94 -9.26 -12.47 -13.53
CA ASN A 94 -9.62 -13.81 -13.09
C ASN A 94 -10.61 -14.49 -14.06
N SER A 95 -11.55 -13.73 -14.61
CA SER A 95 -12.46 -14.25 -15.63
C SER A 95 -11.71 -14.66 -16.91
N LEU A 96 -10.74 -13.84 -17.34
CA LEU A 96 -9.86 -14.14 -18.50
C LEU A 96 -9.00 -15.37 -18.24
N TYR A 97 -8.44 -15.51 -17.04
CA TYR A 97 -7.69 -16.68 -16.63
C TYR A 97 -8.53 -17.97 -16.73
N GLN A 98 -9.78 -17.95 -16.27
CA GLN A 98 -10.68 -19.11 -16.39
C GLN A 98 -11.05 -19.41 -17.85
N LYS A 99 -11.18 -18.39 -18.71
CA LYS A 99 -11.38 -18.59 -20.16
C LYS A 99 -10.16 -19.25 -20.80
N ALA A 100 -8.95 -18.78 -20.45
CA ALA A 100 -7.68 -19.28 -20.99
C ALA A 100 -7.38 -20.73 -20.61
N LYS A 101 -7.94 -21.22 -19.49
CA LYS A 101 -7.81 -22.60 -19.03
C LYS A 101 -8.67 -23.62 -19.78
N LYS A 102 -9.60 -23.16 -20.62
CA LYS A 102 -10.46 -24.05 -21.39
C LYS A 102 -9.68 -24.67 -22.57
N PRO A 103 -9.91 -25.95 -22.90
CA PRO A 103 -9.13 -26.68 -23.91
C PRO A 103 -9.27 -26.13 -25.35
N ASN A 104 -10.31 -25.35 -25.66
CA ASN A 104 -10.53 -24.67 -26.95
C ASN A 104 -10.51 -23.14 -26.82
N ALA A 105 -9.66 -22.60 -25.95
CA ALA A 105 -9.56 -21.16 -25.76
C ALA A 105 -8.90 -20.48 -26.97
N ASP A 106 -9.54 -19.44 -27.50
CA ASP A 106 -8.96 -18.55 -28.49
C ASP A 106 -7.96 -17.60 -27.80
N ILE A 107 -6.68 -17.97 -27.86
CA ILE A 107 -5.59 -17.26 -27.16
C ILE A 107 -5.40 -15.85 -27.72
N GLU A 108 -5.59 -15.65 -29.03
CA GLU A 108 -5.42 -14.34 -29.67
C GLU A 108 -6.50 -13.36 -29.18
N LYS A 109 -7.75 -13.81 -29.13
CA LYS A 109 -8.84 -13.00 -28.60
C LYS A 109 -8.65 -12.67 -27.12
N ILE A 110 -8.19 -13.64 -26.32
CA ILE A 110 -7.92 -13.41 -24.89
C ILE A 110 -6.71 -12.48 -24.70
N ALA A 111 -5.71 -12.51 -25.58
CA ALA A 111 -4.57 -11.59 -25.54
C ALA A 111 -5.02 -10.15 -25.78
N VAL A 112 -5.92 -9.92 -26.75
CA VAL A 112 -6.51 -8.59 -26.98
C VAL A 112 -7.35 -8.13 -25.79
N GLU A 113 -8.22 -8.99 -25.24
CA GLU A 113 -8.99 -8.67 -24.02
C GLU A 113 -8.06 -8.38 -22.83
N TYR A 114 -6.94 -9.10 -22.70
CA TYR A 114 -5.95 -8.89 -21.66
C TYR A 114 -5.25 -7.55 -21.79
N GLU A 115 -4.80 -7.16 -22.99
CA GLU A 115 -4.16 -5.87 -23.23
C GLU A 115 -5.10 -4.69 -22.93
N GLN A 116 -6.38 -4.81 -23.29
CA GLN A 116 -7.39 -3.83 -22.93
C GLN A 116 -7.52 -3.69 -21.41
N VAL A 117 -7.62 -4.80 -20.67
CA VAL A 117 -7.67 -4.80 -19.20
C VAL A 117 -6.38 -4.29 -18.57
N MET A 118 -5.23 -4.44 -19.25
CA MET A 118 -3.97 -3.88 -18.77
C MET A 118 -3.99 -2.35 -18.77
N GLY A 119 -4.64 -1.71 -19.74
CA GLY A 119 -4.74 -0.25 -19.86
C GLY A 119 -5.79 0.42 -18.95
N LEU A 120 -6.69 -0.33 -18.33
CA LEU A 120 -7.81 0.24 -17.55
C LEU A 120 -7.43 0.71 -16.14
N CYS A 121 -6.35 0.19 -15.57
CA CYS A 121 -6.02 0.39 -14.17
C CYS A 121 -4.53 0.65 -13.97
N GLU A 122 -4.19 1.36 -12.89
CA GLU A 122 -2.81 1.72 -12.57
C GLU A 122 -1.91 0.47 -12.50
N ASN A 123 -0.69 0.62 -13.02
CA ASN A 123 0.28 -0.46 -12.99
C ASN A 123 0.76 -0.73 -11.56
N HIS A 124 0.79 -2.02 -11.20
CA HIS A 124 1.53 -2.52 -10.05
C HIS A 124 3.01 -2.11 -10.13
N THR A 125 3.64 -1.95 -8.97
CA THR A 125 5.09 -1.70 -8.88
C THR A 125 5.86 -3.01 -8.78
N ASP A 126 7.15 -2.98 -9.10
CA ASP A 126 8.04 -4.14 -8.95
C ASP A 126 8.02 -4.72 -7.52
N PHE A 127 7.87 -3.85 -6.52
CA PHE A 127 7.71 -4.26 -5.13
C PHE A 127 6.46 -5.12 -4.91
N ASP A 128 5.33 -4.78 -5.53
CA ASP A 128 4.08 -5.53 -5.40
C ASP A 128 4.20 -6.91 -6.07
N TYR A 129 4.94 -6.98 -7.18
CA TYR A 129 5.28 -8.23 -7.85
C TYR A 129 6.20 -9.11 -6.98
N TYR A 130 7.27 -8.56 -6.42
CA TYR A 130 8.18 -9.29 -5.53
C TYR A 130 7.47 -9.79 -4.28
N GLN A 131 6.58 -8.96 -3.72
CA GLN A 131 5.72 -9.35 -2.60
C GLN A 131 4.81 -10.52 -2.96
N ALA A 132 4.17 -10.49 -4.15
CA ALA A 132 3.38 -11.62 -4.62
C ALA A 132 4.22 -12.90 -4.78
N LEU A 133 5.42 -12.80 -5.36
CA LEU A 133 6.34 -13.92 -5.57
C LEU A 133 6.78 -14.57 -4.26
N CYS A 134 7.23 -13.78 -3.28
CA CYS A 134 7.63 -14.28 -1.96
C CYS A 134 6.45 -14.89 -1.19
N ILE A 135 5.28 -14.24 -1.21
CA ILE A 135 4.10 -14.73 -0.50
C ILE A 135 3.60 -16.05 -1.08
N GLU A 136 3.45 -16.17 -2.40
CA GLU A 136 2.99 -17.41 -3.03
C GLU A 136 4.00 -18.54 -2.85
N HIS A 137 5.30 -18.22 -2.82
CA HIS A 137 6.33 -19.20 -2.47
C HIS A 137 6.19 -19.70 -1.02
N VAL A 138 5.87 -18.83 -0.05
CA VAL A 138 5.68 -19.27 1.35
C VAL A 138 4.39 -20.05 1.54
N ILE A 139 3.28 -19.57 0.95
CA ILE A 139 1.95 -20.15 1.14
C ILE A 139 1.82 -21.50 0.44
N SER A 140 2.52 -21.71 -0.67
CA SER A 140 2.45 -22.99 -1.38
C SER A 140 3.00 -24.13 -0.52
N THR A 141 2.12 -24.98 0.00
CA THR A 141 2.44 -26.20 0.77
C THR A 141 2.82 -27.39 -0.12
N LYS A 142 2.92 -27.17 -1.44
CA LYS A 142 3.17 -28.23 -2.42
C LYS A 142 4.63 -28.66 -2.42
N THR A 143 4.84 -29.95 -2.64
CA THR A 143 6.17 -30.56 -2.70
C THR A 143 7.01 -29.92 -3.80
N LEU A 144 8.31 -29.82 -3.54
CA LEU A 144 9.31 -29.44 -4.52
C LEU A 144 9.31 -30.47 -5.64
N ASN A 145 9.30 -30.01 -6.88
CA ASN A 145 9.47 -30.85 -8.04
C ASN A 145 10.97 -31.18 -8.16
N SER A 146 11.33 -32.46 -8.00
CA SER A 146 12.73 -32.92 -7.95
C SER A 146 13.53 -32.63 -9.22
N GLU A 147 12.86 -32.36 -10.35
CA GLU A 147 13.50 -32.11 -11.64
C GLU A 147 13.85 -30.63 -11.88
N THR A 148 13.09 -29.70 -11.30
CA THR A 148 13.23 -28.25 -11.57
C THR A 148 13.60 -27.44 -10.33
N GLY A 149 13.48 -28.01 -9.14
CA GLY A 149 13.67 -27.30 -7.87
C GLY A 149 12.55 -26.28 -7.57
N TYR A 150 11.51 -26.23 -8.40
CA TYR A 150 10.33 -25.37 -8.21
C TYR A 150 9.22 -26.13 -7.52
N LYS A 151 8.39 -25.44 -6.73
CA LYS A 151 7.17 -26.06 -6.18
C LYS A 151 6.23 -26.39 -7.35
N LYS A 152 5.59 -27.56 -7.30
CA LYS A 152 4.89 -28.24 -8.43
C LYS A 152 3.90 -27.40 -9.28
N ASP A 153 3.47 -26.23 -8.81
CA ASP A 153 2.53 -25.32 -9.50
C ASP A 153 3.09 -23.92 -9.80
N LEU A 154 4.34 -23.63 -9.43
CA LEU A 154 4.97 -22.33 -9.66
C LEU A 154 5.98 -22.44 -10.81
N ASP A 155 5.81 -21.57 -11.80
CA ASP A 155 6.75 -21.39 -12.92
C ASP A 155 7.96 -20.53 -12.55
N ARG A 156 7.92 -19.82 -11.40
CA ARG A 156 8.96 -18.89 -10.94
C ARG A 156 9.24 -19.07 -9.45
N ASN A 157 10.51 -18.95 -9.06
CA ASN A 157 10.95 -19.04 -7.67
C ASN A 157 11.63 -17.73 -7.23
N PRO A 158 11.31 -17.15 -6.06
CA PRO A 158 12.02 -15.98 -5.56
C PRO A 158 13.50 -16.27 -5.32
N THR A 159 14.37 -15.52 -5.99
CA THR A 159 15.79 -15.43 -5.62
C THR A 159 15.98 -14.61 -4.33
N TRP A 160 17.16 -14.73 -3.72
CA TRP A 160 17.57 -13.96 -2.54
C TRP A 160 17.34 -12.44 -2.69
N TYR A 161 17.56 -11.89 -3.88
CA TYR A 161 17.33 -10.46 -4.17
C TYR A 161 15.87 -10.03 -3.93
N HIS A 162 14.90 -10.87 -4.30
CA HIS A 162 13.48 -10.59 -4.08
C HIS A 162 13.14 -10.55 -2.60
N TRP A 163 13.71 -11.48 -1.82
CA TRP A 163 13.56 -11.52 -0.37
C TRP A 163 14.15 -10.28 0.31
N LEU A 164 15.35 -9.87 -0.10
CA LEU A 164 15.99 -8.66 0.42
C LEU A 164 15.14 -7.42 0.13
N ASN A 165 14.66 -7.24 -1.10
CA ASN A 165 13.79 -6.10 -1.44
C ASN A 165 12.46 -6.11 -0.70
N PHE A 166 11.86 -7.29 -0.52
CA PHE A 166 10.64 -7.45 0.26
C PHE A 166 10.84 -7.01 1.70
N ILE A 167 11.90 -7.49 2.37
CA ILE A 167 12.25 -7.14 3.75
C ILE A 167 12.59 -5.65 3.85
N TRP A 168 13.43 -5.15 2.95
CA TRP A 168 13.83 -3.74 2.91
C TRP A 168 12.64 -2.80 2.75
N GLY A 169 11.73 -3.09 1.81
CA GLY A 169 10.53 -2.28 1.61
C GLY A 169 9.60 -2.28 2.83
N ARG A 170 9.50 -3.42 3.55
CA ARG A 170 8.76 -3.51 4.81
C ARG A 170 9.41 -2.68 5.92
N ILE A 171 10.73 -2.78 6.08
CA ILE A 171 11.49 -2.00 7.08
C ILE A 171 11.34 -0.51 6.81
N ARG A 172 11.58 -0.07 5.56
CA ARG A 172 11.45 1.35 5.18
C ARG A 172 10.06 1.90 5.49
N ARG A 173 9.00 1.13 5.19
CA ARG A 173 7.63 1.53 5.49
C ARG A 173 7.38 1.61 7.00
N CYS A 174 7.87 0.63 7.76
CA CYS A 174 7.77 0.64 9.22
C CYS A 174 8.46 1.87 9.80
N LEU A 175 9.71 2.12 9.42
CA LEU A 175 10.51 3.27 9.87
C LEU A 175 9.82 4.60 9.55
N MET A 176 9.31 4.76 8.32
CA MET A 176 8.58 5.97 7.92
C MET A 176 7.33 6.17 8.78
N LEU A 177 6.52 5.13 9.00
CA LEU A 177 5.32 5.24 9.85
C LEU A 177 5.69 5.53 11.30
N THR A 178 6.66 4.83 11.88
CA THR A 178 7.10 5.08 13.26
C THR A 178 7.59 6.52 13.44
N PHE A 179 8.31 7.06 12.45
CA PHE A 179 8.73 8.45 12.45
C PHE A 179 7.55 9.42 12.39
N LEU A 180 6.58 9.18 11.50
CA LEU A 180 5.39 10.04 11.38
C LEU A 180 4.51 10.01 12.63
N TYR A 181 4.37 8.87 13.30
CA TYR A 181 3.58 8.75 14.54
C TYR A 181 4.29 9.36 15.76
N SER A 182 5.63 9.33 15.82
CA SER A 182 6.39 9.91 16.92
C SER A 182 6.54 11.43 16.82
N LEU A 183 6.41 12.01 15.63
CA LEU A 183 6.61 13.44 15.36
C LEU A 183 5.80 14.36 16.28
N PRO A 184 4.47 14.17 16.52
CA PRO A 184 3.71 15.01 17.45
C PRO A 184 4.24 14.96 18.89
N ILE A 185 4.72 13.79 19.34
CA ILE A 185 5.28 13.60 20.67
C ILE A 185 6.64 14.31 20.79
N LEU A 186 7.49 14.16 19.75
CA LEU A 186 8.78 14.83 19.69
C LEU A 186 8.64 16.35 19.69
N ILE A 187 7.69 16.90 18.91
CA ILE A 187 7.38 18.33 18.92
C ILE A 187 6.97 18.77 20.32
N PHE A 188 6.10 18.02 20.99
CA PHE A 188 5.66 18.37 22.35
C PHE A 188 6.82 18.41 23.35
N ILE A 189 7.70 17.40 23.35
CA ILE A 189 8.88 17.36 24.24
C ILE A 189 9.81 18.55 23.97
N VAL A 190 10.08 18.83 22.69
CA VAL A 190 10.92 19.97 22.29
C VAL A 190 10.31 21.28 22.78
N LEU A 191 9.00 21.49 22.58
CA LEU A 191 8.33 22.70 23.03
C LEU A 191 8.34 22.87 24.55
N GLN A 192 8.33 21.78 25.32
CA GLN A 192 8.43 21.83 26.78
C GLN A 192 9.84 22.17 27.27
N GLU A 193 10.89 21.73 26.58
CA GLU A 193 12.29 22.07 26.91
C GLU A 193 12.63 23.54 26.59
N PHE A 194 11.93 24.15 25.61
CA PHE A 194 12.14 25.54 25.19
C PHE A 194 11.18 26.55 25.84
N SER A 195 10.25 26.12 26.70
CA SER A 195 9.27 26.97 27.42
C SER A 195 9.59 27.08 28.89
#